data_AF-A0A378B0A5-F1
#
_entry.id   AF-A0A378B0A5-F1
#
_cell.length_a   1.000
_cell.length_b   1.000
_cell.length_c   1.000
_cell.angle_alpha   90.00
_cell.angle_beta   90.00
_cell.angle_gamma   90.00
#
_symmetry.space_group_name_H-M   'P 1'
#
loop_
_entity.id
_entity.type
_entity.pdbx_description
1 polymer ?
#
loop_
_entity_poly.entity_id
_entity_poly.type
_entity_poly.pdbx_seq_one_letter_code
_entity_poly.pdbx_strand_id
1 'polypeptide(L)'
;MLLAVVPEHHPSGEHLAQSLRDWRRSIVECRTWLNGLPPVWSVFWVTPPGGQAGESRWFTITPERAGLQVQQKGQAPQSVAGWQREGSPASRLHQTLWLESILTLAENALFRPFRARQAELPPLNLCAAGICLTPVAAVANNLWQQQIAGITTLSPGNDAAPGPHPLPDLLLSSLPHRHGVSRRMRDAGLAAGVGFLFLALAMLASFINNQRLVRSVGDHLAVYHRLSGKPPTPKLQAQQRLRADSRLLDDWLRRGEPLRYRLGLYQGGRLIPFVEAAINDWAPPPPPRPVIKQVVQGPQTIRLDSMALFDTGKSTLKPGSTKLLVNSLLGIKAKPGWLIVVAGHTDSIGNDKSNQQLSLKRAEAVRDWMRDTGDVPESCFAVQGYGASRPVASNETPEGRAQNRRVEISLVPQKDACLTPGTANTSGAETNGLKSETE
;
A
#
# COMPACT_ATOMS: atom_id res chain seq x y z
N MET A 1 33.17 28.68 34.93
CA MET A 1 33.80 28.49 36.25
C MET A 1 35.04 29.35 36.35
N LEU A 2 35.17 30.17 37.39
CA LEU A 2 36.32 31.03 37.63
C LEU A 2 37.38 30.27 38.45
N LEU A 3 38.63 30.27 37.97
CA LEU A 3 39.79 29.78 38.70
C LEU A 3 40.67 30.98 39.08
N ALA A 4 40.72 31.31 40.36
CA ALA A 4 41.58 32.37 40.87
C ALA A 4 42.87 31.78 41.46
N VAL A 5 44.01 32.35 41.10
CA VAL A 5 45.34 31.96 41.59
C VAL A 5 46.05 33.18 42.15
N VAL A 6 46.53 33.07 43.38
CA VAL A 6 47.35 34.08 44.04
C VAL A 6 48.69 33.45 44.37
N PRO A 7 49.73 33.63 43.53
CA PRO A 7 51.03 33.01 43.76
C PRO A 7 51.64 33.35 45.13
N GLU A 8 51.34 34.54 45.62
CA GLU A 8 51.78 35.09 46.92
C GLU A 8 51.24 34.34 48.15
N HIS A 9 50.16 33.57 48.00
CA HIS A 9 49.60 32.73 49.07
C HIS A 9 50.25 31.34 49.17
N HIS A 10 51.07 30.95 48.18
CA HIS A 10 51.57 29.59 48.08
C HIS A 10 53.08 29.54 48.41
N PRO A 11 53.50 28.76 49.42
CA PRO A 11 54.91 28.63 49.81
C PRO A 11 55.71 27.69 48.90
N SER A 12 55.04 26.75 48.21
CA SER A 12 55.70 25.79 47.32
C SER A 12 54.90 25.51 46.05
N GLY A 13 55.63 25.24 44.96
CA GLY A 13 55.05 24.94 43.64
C GLY A 13 54.30 23.61 43.62
N GLU A 14 54.78 22.64 44.40
CA GLU A 14 54.15 21.33 44.54
C GLU A 14 52.77 21.42 45.19
N HIS A 15 52.61 22.26 46.22
CA HIS A 15 51.33 22.46 46.89
C HIS A 15 50.29 23.11 45.96
N LEU A 16 50.71 24.12 45.19
CA LEU A 16 49.86 24.73 44.16
C LEU A 16 49.49 23.71 43.08
N ALA A 17 50.45 22.93 42.58
CA ALA A 17 50.22 21.91 41.56
C ALA A 17 49.28 20.80 42.05
N GLN A 18 49.33 20.42 43.33
CA GLN A 18 48.39 19.47 43.92
C GLN A 18 46.98 20.06 44.01
N SER A 19 46.85 21.28 44.54
CA SER A 19 45.56 21.98 44.67
C SER A 19 44.87 22.16 43.31
N LEU A 20 45.63 22.52 42.27
CA LEU A 20 45.12 22.65 40.91
C LEU A 20 44.69 21.31 40.29
N ARG A 21 45.38 20.20 40.61
CA ARG A 21 45.00 18.85 40.18
C ARG A 21 43.69 18.41 40.82
N ASP A 22 43.51 18.64 42.11
CA ASP A 22 42.29 18.29 42.85
C ASP A 22 41.09 19.13 42.35
N TRP A 23 41.31 20.42 42.08
CA TRP A 23 40.33 21.29 41.44
C TRP A 23 39.93 20.78 40.05
N ARG A 24 40.91 20.42 39.20
CA ARG A 24 40.65 19.88 37.85
C ARG A 24 39.87 18.57 37.90
N ARG A 25 40.18 17.68 38.85
CA ARG A 25 39.43 16.43 39.07
C ARG A 25 37.97 16.70 39.39
N SER A 26 37.71 17.63 40.30
CA SER A 26 36.35 18.05 40.67
C SER A 26 35.56 18.59 39.46
N ILE A 27 36.20 19.38 38.59
CA ILE A 27 35.57 19.88 37.36
C ILE A 27 35.24 18.75 36.36
N VAL A 28 36.12 17.75 36.27
CA VAL A 28 35.89 16.59 35.40
C VAL A 28 34.75 15.73 35.94
N GLU A 29 34.63 15.56 37.25
CA GLU A 29 33.50 14.85 37.87
C GLU A 29 32.16 15.54 37.56
N CYS A 30 32.14 16.88 37.56
CA CYS A 30 30.98 17.68 37.13
C CYS A 30 30.56 17.45 35.67
N ARG A 31 31.41 16.87 34.80
CA ARG A 31 31.05 16.46 33.43
C ARG A 31 29.96 15.40 33.40
N THR A 32 29.75 14.66 34.48
CA THR A 32 28.65 13.69 34.53
C THR A 32 27.29 14.40 34.61
N TRP A 33 27.26 15.56 35.25
CA TRP A 33 26.06 16.39 35.45
C TRP A 33 25.89 17.44 34.35
N LEU A 34 27.00 18.01 33.88
CA LEU A 34 27.06 18.97 32.79
C LEU A 34 27.27 18.24 31.46
N ASN A 35 26.58 18.59 30.38
CA ASN A 35 26.79 17.97 29.05
C ASN A 35 28.15 18.37 28.40
N GLY A 36 29.27 18.10 29.08
CA GLY A 36 30.62 18.49 28.69
C GLY A 36 31.37 19.20 29.83
N LEU A 37 32.64 19.53 29.57
CA LEU A 37 33.43 20.35 30.49
C LEU A 37 32.92 21.79 30.46
N PRO A 38 32.70 22.43 31.62
CA PRO A 38 32.30 23.84 31.65
C PRO A 38 33.41 24.72 31.09
N PRO A 39 33.07 25.88 30.47
CA PRO A 39 34.08 26.87 30.14
C PRO A 39 34.75 27.36 31.42
N VAL A 40 36.08 27.30 31.43
CA VAL A 40 36.92 27.74 32.55
C VAL A 40 37.71 28.95 32.13
N TRP A 41 37.76 29.94 33.00
CA TRP A 41 38.56 31.15 32.85
C TRP A 41 39.41 31.32 34.12
N SER A 42 40.60 31.87 33.95
CA SER A 42 41.59 31.97 35.02
C SER A 42 41.91 33.43 35.34
N VAL A 43 42.12 33.73 36.61
CA VAL A 43 42.55 35.05 37.06
C VAL A 43 43.75 34.92 37.99
N PHE A 44 44.75 35.76 37.79
CA PHE A 44 45.91 35.89 38.65
C PHE A 44 45.88 37.25 39.33
N TRP A 45 45.97 37.27 40.67
CA TRP A 45 46.24 38.50 41.42
C TRP A 45 47.67 38.47 41.94
N VAL A 46 48.42 39.53 41.67
CA VAL A 46 49.83 39.67 42.03
C VAL A 46 50.09 41.10 42.48
N THR A 47 50.92 41.27 43.51
CA THR A 47 51.29 42.59 44.01
C THR A 47 52.10 43.35 42.95
N PRO A 48 51.76 44.63 42.67
CA PRO A 48 52.47 45.44 41.69
C PRO A 48 53.91 45.74 42.15
N PRO A 49 54.82 46.02 41.21
CA PRO A 49 56.16 46.44 41.56
C PRO A 49 56.13 47.76 42.35
N GLY A 50 56.84 47.79 43.48
CA GLY A 50 56.89 48.94 44.39
C GLY A 50 55.79 48.99 45.45
N GLY A 51 54.89 48.00 45.52
CA GLY A 51 53.95 47.80 46.64
C GLY A 51 52.88 48.88 46.83
N GLN A 52 52.83 49.90 45.97
CA GLN A 52 51.89 51.01 46.11
C GLN A 52 50.50 50.65 45.57
N ALA A 53 49.47 51.02 46.35
CA ALA A 53 48.07 50.91 45.99
C ALA A 53 47.69 51.96 44.93
N GLY A 54 48.05 51.69 43.67
CA GLY A 54 47.53 52.41 42.50
C GLY A 54 46.19 51.84 42.01
N GLU A 55 45.63 52.43 40.95
CA GLU A 55 44.47 51.88 40.25
C GLU A 55 44.74 50.44 39.77
N SER A 56 43.78 49.54 40.01
CA SER A 56 43.86 48.15 39.56
C SER A 56 43.99 48.06 38.05
N ARG A 57 45.10 47.49 37.56
CA ARG A 57 45.36 47.30 36.13
C ARG A 57 45.13 45.85 35.75
N TRP A 58 44.40 45.64 34.67
CA TRP A 58 44.10 44.32 34.13
C TRP A 58 44.88 44.06 32.85
N PHE A 59 45.46 42.89 32.76
CA PHE A 59 46.06 42.34 31.55
C PHE A 59 45.28 41.08 31.18
N THR A 60 44.71 41.05 29.98
CA THR A 60 43.77 39.99 29.59
C THR A 60 44.22 39.29 28.31
N ILE A 61 44.05 37.98 28.28
CA ILE A 61 44.18 37.11 27.11
C ILE A 61 42.79 36.54 26.83
N THR A 62 42.17 36.98 25.75
CA THR A 62 40.81 36.58 25.36
C THR A 62 40.84 35.97 23.96
N PRO A 63 39.85 35.13 23.59
CA PRO A 63 39.84 34.46 22.29
C PRO A 63 39.52 35.43 21.14
N GLU A 64 38.89 36.57 21.43
CA GLU A 64 38.48 37.57 20.43
C GLU A 64 39.65 38.40 19.89
N ARG A 65 40.72 38.58 20.69
CA ARG A 65 41.85 39.44 20.37
C ARG A 65 43.15 38.67 20.53
N ALA A 66 43.96 38.66 19.47
CA ALA A 66 45.27 38.03 19.53
C ALA A 66 46.22 38.83 20.44
N GLY A 67 46.97 38.11 21.28
CA GLY A 67 47.98 38.69 22.17
C GLY A 67 47.42 39.35 23.43
N LEU A 68 48.33 39.80 24.29
CA LEU A 68 48.02 40.38 25.59
C LEU A 68 47.47 41.80 25.45
N GLN A 69 46.33 42.04 26.08
CA GLN A 69 45.66 43.34 26.09
C GLN A 69 45.75 43.97 27.48
N VAL A 70 46.02 45.27 27.55
CA VAL A 70 45.97 46.08 28.76
C VAL A 70 44.61 46.75 28.82
N GLN A 71 43.95 46.65 29.96
CA GLN A 71 42.69 47.31 30.22
C GLN A 71 42.78 48.11 31.53
N GLN A 72 42.50 49.40 31.40
CA GLN A 72 42.41 50.35 32.50
C GLN A 72 40.97 50.79 32.67
N LYS A 73 40.59 51.18 33.89
CA LYS A 73 39.23 51.62 34.19
C LYS A 73 38.89 52.85 33.35
N GLY A 74 37.86 52.74 32.50
CA GLY A 74 37.41 53.84 31.62
C GLY A 74 38.15 54.00 30.29
N GLN A 75 39.10 53.11 29.95
CA GLN A 75 39.80 53.12 28.67
C GLN A 75 39.46 51.89 27.82
N ALA A 76 39.53 52.05 26.49
CA ALA A 76 39.40 50.92 25.57
C ALA A 76 40.58 49.93 25.75
N PRO A 77 40.36 48.61 25.61
CA PRO A 77 41.46 47.66 25.70
C PRO A 77 42.43 47.88 24.54
N GLN A 78 43.72 47.94 24.86
CA GLN A 78 44.81 48.19 23.92
C GLN A 78 45.90 47.13 24.03
N SER A 79 46.70 46.93 22.99
CA SER A 79 47.81 45.98 23.04
C SER A 79 48.91 46.45 24.01
N VAL A 80 49.62 45.52 24.65
CA VAL A 80 50.76 45.88 25.53
C VAL A 80 51.82 46.70 24.79
N ALA A 81 52.09 46.39 23.52
CA ALA A 81 53.03 47.14 22.71
C ALA A 81 52.56 48.57 22.39
N GLY A 82 51.26 48.78 22.18
CA GLY A 82 50.68 50.12 22.04
C GLY A 82 50.75 50.89 23.36
N TRP A 83 50.39 50.21 24.45
CA TRP A 83 50.42 50.77 25.79
C TRP A 83 51.84 51.17 26.22
N GLN A 84 52.89 50.42 25.88
CA GLN A 84 54.28 50.80 26.19
C GLN A 84 54.71 52.13 25.52
N ARG A 85 54.13 52.48 24.36
CA ARG A 85 54.49 53.69 23.60
C ARG A 85 53.80 54.95 24.11
N GLU A 86 52.70 54.80 24.83
CA GLU A 86 51.99 55.91 25.47
C GLU A 86 52.58 56.16 26.87
N GLY A 87 52.67 57.41 27.35
CA GLY A 87 53.09 57.72 28.74
C GLY A 87 54.59 57.60 29.06
N SER A 88 54.94 57.47 30.35
CA SER A 88 56.35 57.39 30.80
C SER A 88 56.95 56.01 30.51
N PRO A 89 57.90 55.90 29.54
CA PRO A 89 58.35 54.63 29.01
C PRO A 89 59.06 53.76 30.06
N ALA A 90 59.78 54.36 31.03
CA ALA A 90 60.50 53.62 32.06
C ALA A 90 59.55 52.86 33.01
N SER A 91 58.48 53.51 33.45
CA SER A 91 57.49 52.91 34.37
C SER A 91 56.69 51.78 33.72
N ARG A 92 56.33 51.95 32.44
CA ARG A 92 55.58 50.93 31.69
C ARG A 92 56.49 49.77 31.30
N LEU A 93 57.74 50.04 30.92
CA LEU A 93 58.73 48.99 30.66
C LEU A 93 58.96 48.11 31.90
N HIS A 94 59.09 48.72 33.08
CA HIS A 94 59.20 47.99 34.33
C HIS A 94 57.97 47.09 34.60
N GLN A 95 56.76 47.61 34.41
CA GLN A 95 55.53 46.81 34.55
C GLN A 95 55.41 45.70 33.52
N THR A 96 55.90 45.89 32.29
CA THR A 96 55.92 44.81 31.29
C THR A 96 56.94 43.73 31.62
N LEU A 97 58.11 44.06 32.15
CA LEU A 97 59.07 43.06 32.62
C LEU A 97 58.51 42.24 33.81
N TRP A 98 57.77 42.92 34.69
CA TRP A 98 57.03 42.27 35.78
C TRP A 98 55.98 41.29 35.24
N LEU A 99 55.21 41.74 34.25
CA LEU A 99 54.19 40.95 33.58
C LEU A 99 54.75 39.71 32.87
N GLU A 100 55.87 39.83 32.15
CA GLU A 100 56.57 38.69 31.53
C GLU A 100 56.97 37.63 32.55
N SER A 101 57.42 38.06 33.74
CA SER A 101 57.76 37.16 34.84
C SER A 101 56.52 36.43 35.38
N ILE A 102 55.38 37.13 35.50
CA ILE A 102 54.09 36.53 35.88
C ILE A 102 53.60 35.54 34.82
N LEU A 103 53.69 35.90 33.54
CA LEU A 103 53.28 35.03 32.43
C LEU A 103 54.11 33.74 32.40
N THR A 104 55.41 33.85 32.64
CA THR A 104 56.30 32.68 32.75
C THR A 104 55.87 31.77 33.91
N LEU A 105 55.56 32.35 35.07
CA LEU A 105 55.06 31.60 36.22
C LEU A 105 53.70 30.95 35.91
N ALA A 106 52.77 31.69 35.31
CA ALA A 106 51.44 31.20 34.94
C ALA A 106 51.51 30.10 33.86
N GLU A 107 52.43 30.19 32.90
CA GLU A 107 52.65 29.16 31.89
C GLU A 107 53.12 27.86 32.53
N ASN A 108 54.08 27.93 33.46
CA ASN A 108 54.61 26.75 34.15
C ASN A 108 53.63 26.16 35.18
N ALA A 109 52.94 27.00 35.95
CA ALA A 109 52.08 26.57 37.05
C ALA A 109 50.67 26.18 36.59
N LEU A 110 50.13 26.83 35.55
CA LEU A 110 48.74 26.67 35.13
C LEU A 110 48.58 26.28 33.65
N PHE A 111 49.03 27.09 32.70
CA PHE A 111 48.66 26.91 31.28
C PHE A 111 49.21 25.60 30.70
N ARG A 112 50.51 25.31 30.89
CA ARG A 112 51.14 24.09 30.37
C ARG A 112 50.58 22.80 31.01
N PRO A 113 50.43 22.69 32.35
CA PRO A 113 49.79 21.53 32.98
C PRO A 113 48.34 21.28 32.54
N PHE A 114 47.57 22.33 32.25
CA PHE A 114 46.16 22.23 31.88
C PHE A 114 45.95 21.88 30.41
N ARG A 115 46.80 22.40 29.52
CA ARG A 115 46.80 22.04 28.09
C ARG A 115 47.25 20.60 27.86
N ALA A 116 48.15 20.09 28.70
CA ALA A 116 48.61 18.70 28.63
C ALA A 116 47.59 17.72 29.23
N ARG A 117 47.54 16.51 28.67
CA ARG A 117 46.86 15.38 29.30
C ARG A 117 47.76 14.89 30.45
N GLN A 118 47.21 14.84 31.67
CA GLN A 118 47.91 14.33 32.84
C GLN A 118 47.21 13.05 33.30
N ALA A 119 47.82 11.90 33.00
CA ALA A 119 47.25 10.58 33.28
C ALA A 119 45.78 10.47 32.81
N GLU A 120 44.84 10.31 33.74
CA GLU A 120 43.41 10.13 33.50
C GLU A 120 42.65 11.46 33.27
N LEU A 121 43.26 12.62 33.56
CA LEU A 121 42.60 13.92 33.45
C LEU A 121 42.66 14.45 31.99
N PRO A 122 41.50 14.70 31.34
CA PRO A 122 41.46 15.25 29.99
C PRO A 122 42.00 16.69 29.95
N PRO A 123 42.62 17.13 28.84
CA PRO A 123 43.11 18.49 28.69
C PRO A 123 41.98 19.52 28.91
N LEU A 124 42.28 20.58 29.66
CA LEU A 124 41.32 21.63 30.01
C LEU A 124 41.81 22.96 29.43
N ASN A 125 41.23 23.37 28.31
CA ASN A 125 41.58 24.64 27.68
C ASN A 125 40.87 25.78 28.41
N LEU A 126 41.66 26.73 28.92
CA LEU A 126 41.16 27.96 29.51
C LEU A 126 40.65 28.89 28.40
N CYS A 127 39.40 29.32 28.52
CA CYS A 127 38.70 30.14 27.54
C CYS A 127 39.20 31.58 27.54
N ALA A 128 39.57 32.10 28.72
CA ALA A 128 40.11 33.44 28.90
C ALA A 128 41.01 33.46 30.14
N ALA A 129 42.01 34.34 30.14
CA ALA A 129 42.89 34.56 31.29
C ALA A 129 43.03 36.06 31.59
N GLY A 130 43.04 36.42 32.88
CA GLY A 130 43.33 37.77 33.35
C GLY A 130 44.43 37.78 34.39
N ILE A 131 45.26 38.81 34.37
CA ILE A 131 46.25 39.11 35.39
C ILE A 131 45.91 40.52 35.90
N CYS A 132 45.71 40.66 37.20
CA CYS A 132 45.44 41.93 37.84
C CYS A 132 46.58 42.26 38.80
N LEU A 133 47.18 43.44 38.60
CA LEU A 133 48.18 43.97 39.51
C LEU A 133 47.47 44.75 40.62
N THR A 134 47.42 44.18 41.81
CA THR A 134 46.76 44.73 43.00
C THR A 134 47.48 44.21 44.24
N PRO A 135 47.62 45.00 45.32
CA PRO A 135 48.27 44.50 46.54
C PRO A 135 47.48 43.34 47.15
N VAL A 136 48.14 42.20 47.34
CA VAL A 136 47.56 40.98 47.94
C VAL A 136 48.30 40.66 49.24
N ALA A 137 47.65 39.92 50.15
CA ALA A 137 48.34 39.38 51.31
C ALA A 137 49.34 38.32 50.82
N ALA A 138 50.60 38.36 51.27
CA ALA A 138 51.56 37.32 50.93
C ALA A 138 52.07 36.57 52.16
N VAL A 139 52.39 35.29 51.95
CA VAL A 139 53.13 34.47 52.91
C VAL A 139 54.63 34.70 52.67
N ALA A 140 55.45 34.58 53.71
CA ALA A 140 56.90 34.68 53.58
C ALA A 140 57.46 33.56 52.68
N ASN A 141 58.46 33.89 51.86
CA ASN A 141 59.10 32.98 50.90
C ASN A 141 58.11 32.30 49.94
N ASN A 142 57.15 33.08 49.42
CA ASN A 142 56.12 32.57 48.52
C ASN A 142 56.66 32.31 47.10
N LEU A 143 55.84 31.66 46.27
CA LEU A 143 56.17 31.32 44.89
C LEU A 143 56.53 32.54 44.04
N TRP A 144 55.88 33.67 44.25
CA TRP A 144 56.18 34.89 43.52
C TRP A 144 57.57 35.43 43.89
N GLN A 145 57.90 35.45 45.17
CA GLN A 145 59.22 35.83 45.66
C GLN A 145 60.30 34.89 45.14
N GLN A 146 60.08 33.57 45.17
CA GLN A 146 61.02 32.57 44.65
C GLN A 146 61.26 32.74 43.14
N GLN A 147 60.21 33.03 42.36
CA GLN A 147 60.31 33.27 40.92
C GLN A 147 61.16 34.51 40.61
N ILE A 148 60.89 35.64 41.30
CA ILE A 148 61.65 36.87 41.09
C ILE A 148 63.09 36.74 41.59
N ALA A 149 63.29 36.09 42.74
CA ALA A 149 64.64 35.81 43.26
C ALA A 149 65.44 34.90 42.34
N GLY A 150 64.80 33.92 41.68
CA GLY A 150 65.45 33.05 40.70
C GLY A 150 65.94 33.80 39.45
N ILE A 151 65.28 34.90 39.06
CA ILE A 151 65.65 35.71 37.88
C ILE A 151 66.62 36.83 38.26
N THR A 152 66.35 37.53 39.36
CA THR A 152 67.01 38.80 39.71
C THR A 152 67.96 38.69 40.89
N THR A 153 68.00 37.56 41.60
CA THR A 153 68.66 37.35 42.91
C THR A 153 68.09 38.20 44.06
N LEU A 154 67.14 39.10 43.79
CA LEU A 154 66.47 39.94 44.77
C LEU A 154 65.08 39.38 45.10
N SER A 155 64.67 39.44 46.37
CA SER A 155 63.32 39.06 46.79
C SER A 155 62.45 40.31 46.98
N PRO A 156 61.29 40.41 46.34
CA PRO A 156 60.37 41.53 46.55
C PRO A 156 59.83 41.51 47.99
N GLY A 157 59.71 42.70 48.60
CA GLY A 157 59.17 42.88 49.95
C GLY A 157 57.71 42.48 50.07
N ASN A 158 57.26 42.22 51.29
CA ASN A 158 55.90 41.75 51.61
C ASN A 158 55.04 42.82 52.31
N ASP A 159 55.43 44.09 52.19
CA ASP A 159 54.88 45.17 53.04
C ASP A 159 53.57 45.79 52.50
N ALA A 160 52.95 45.14 51.52
CA ALA A 160 51.73 45.66 50.88
C ALA A 160 50.50 45.40 51.77
N ALA A 161 49.77 46.48 52.12
CA ALA A 161 48.49 46.36 52.81
C ALA A 161 47.45 45.76 51.84
N PRO A 162 46.82 44.60 52.15
CA PRO A 162 45.92 43.95 51.23
C PRO A 162 44.64 44.76 51.03
N GLY A 163 44.26 44.97 49.77
CA GLY A 163 42.99 45.58 49.37
C GLY A 163 41.95 44.53 48.96
N PRO A 164 40.68 44.94 48.73
CA PRO A 164 39.69 44.04 48.15
C PRO A 164 40.07 43.65 46.72
N HIS A 165 40.05 42.35 46.42
CA HIS A 165 40.33 41.83 45.08
C HIS A 165 39.26 42.29 44.09
N PRO A 166 39.61 43.04 43.02
CA PRO A 166 38.63 43.48 42.05
C PRO A 166 38.05 42.27 41.30
N LEU A 167 36.74 42.30 41.07
CA LEU A 167 36.07 41.28 40.25
C LEU A 167 36.50 41.43 38.78
N PRO A 168 36.78 40.32 38.09
CA PRO A 168 37.22 40.29 36.70
C PRO A 168 36.02 40.46 35.72
N ASP A 169 35.18 41.48 35.91
CA ASP A 169 33.97 41.69 35.09
C ASP A 169 34.29 41.83 33.59
N LEU A 170 35.49 42.30 33.29
CA LEU A 170 36.04 42.49 31.95
C LEU A 170 36.13 41.20 31.13
N LEU A 171 36.32 40.05 31.79
CA LEU A 171 36.41 38.76 31.10
C LEU A 171 35.03 38.12 30.90
N LEU A 172 33.97 38.61 31.57
CA LEU A 172 32.63 38.05 31.47
C LEU A 172 32.07 38.17 30.04
N SER A 173 32.36 39.29 29.36
CA SER A 173 31.96 39.49 27.95
C SER A 173 32.59 38.46 27.01
N SER A 174 33.81 38.03 27.30
CA SER A 174 34.56 37.05 26.50
C SER A 174 34.16 35.59 26.77
N LEU A 175 33.25 35.34 27.72
CA LEU A 175 32.80 33.99 28.01
C LEU A 175 31.93 33.46 26.85
N PRO A 176 32.18 32.22 26.40
CA PRO A 176 31.39 31.63 25.33
C PRO A 176 29.94 31.46 25.79
N HIS A 177 29.03 32.15 25.10
CA HIS A 177 27.60 32.01 25.31
C HIS A 177 27.16 30.65 24.74
N ARG A 178 27.16 29.61 25.57
CA ARG A 178 26.62 28.31 25.16
C ARG A 178 25.10 28.34 25.21
N HIS A 179 24.46 28.40 24.05
CA HIS A 179 23.05 28.01 23.90
C HIS A 179 22.97 26.49 24.14
N GLY A 180 22.72 26.08 25.38
CA GLY A 180 22.71 24.68 25.77
C GLY A 180 21.54 23.94 25.13
N VAL A 181 21.79 23.19 24.05
CA VAL A 181 20.78 22.25 23.51
C VAL A 181 20.62 21.10 24.52
N SER A 182 19.49 21.12 25.24
CA SER A 182 19.12 20.08 26.20
C SER A 182 19.06 18.71 25.52
N ARG A 183 19.26 17.62 26.28
CA ARG A 183 19.10 16.25 25.76
C ARG A 183 17.71 16.05 25.16
N ARG A 184 16.67 16.55 25.84
CA ARG A 184 15.29 16.52 25.35
C ARG A 184 15.09 17.22 24.00
N MET A 185 15.80 18.32 23.75
CA MET A 185 15.72 19.04 22.48
C MET A 185 16.37 18.23 21.35
N ARG A 186 17.49 17.56 21.63
CA ARG A 186 18.13 16.65 20.67
C ARG A 186 17.25 15.44 20.35
N ASP A 187 16.68 14.82 21.39
CA ASP A 187 15.80 13.67 21.22
C ASP A 187 14.52 14.05 20.47
N ALA A 188 13.93 15.21 20.80
CA ALA A 188 12.79 15.75 20.06
C ALA A 188 13.14 16.08 18.60
N GLY A 189 14.32 16.64 18.34
CA GLY A 189 14.81 16.89 16.98
C GLY A 189 14.99 15.62 16.17
N LEU A 190 15.55 14.56 16.77
CA LEU A 190 15.67 13.25 16.14
C LEU A 190 14.30 12.62 15.86
N ALA A 191 13.40 12.64 16.84
CA ALA A 191 12.04 12.12 16.67
C ALA A 191 11.27 12.86 15.57
N ALA A 192 11.38 14.20 15.52
CA ALA A 192 10.81 15.01 14.46
C ALA A 192 11.42 14.66 13.09
N GLY A 193 12.74 14.46 13.02
CA GLY A 193 13.43 14.05 11.80
C GLY A 193 12.96 12.69 11.27
N VAL A 194 12.84 11.69 12.15
CA VAL A 194 12.32 10.36 11.80
C VAL A 194 10.86 10.44 11.36
N GLY A 195 10.02 11.21 12.07
CA GLY A 195 8.62 11.43 11.70
C GLY A 195 8.46 12.09 10.33
N PHE A 196 9.29 13.10 10.04
CA PHE A 196 9.33 13.76 8.74
C PHE A 196 9.72 12.79 7.62
N LEU A 197 10.77 11.98 7.82
CA LEU A 197 11.19 10.99 6.83
C LEU A 197 10.09 9.97 6.54
N PHE A 198 9.42 9.48 7.57
CA PHE A 198 8.29 8.55 7.42
C PHE A 198 7.14 9.19 6.63
N LEU A 199 6.76 10.43 6.96
CA LEU A 199 5.71 11.16 6.25
C LEU A 199 6.09 11.37 4.77
N ALA A 200 7.34 11.75 4.49
CA ALA A 200 7.83 11.95 3.14
C ALA A 200 7.76 10.66 2.30
N LEU A 201 8.19 9.53 2.87
CA LEU A 201 8.09 8.22 2.22
C LEU A 201 6.64 7.80 1.99
N ALA A 202 5.75 8.04 2.95
CA ALA A 202 4.32 7.76 2.82
C ALA A 202 3.66 8.60 1.71
N MET A 203 3.99 9.90 1.62
CA MET A 203 3.53 10.77 0.54
C MET A 203 4.06 10.32 -0.81
N LEU A 204 5.34 9.91 -0.90
CA LEU A 204 5.92 9.40 -2.13
C LEU A 204 5.22 8.11 -2.60
N ALA A 205 4.97 7.17 -1.68
CA ALA A 205 4.23 5.96 -1.99
C ALA A 205 2.80 6.27 -2.45
N SER A 206 2.12 7.21 -1.78
CA SER A 206 0.79 7.67 -2.19
C SER A 206 0.78 8.32 -3.57
N PHE A 207 1.78 9.16 -3.86
CA PHE A 207 1.97 9.78 -5.17
C PHE A 207 2.17 8.72 -6.27
N ILE A 208 3.05 7.74 -6.06
CA ILE A 208 3.29 6.65 -7.02
C ILE A 208 2.00 5.86 -7.28
N ASN A 209 1.22 5.57 -6.23
CA ASN A 209 -0.04 4.84 -6.39
C ASN A 209 -1.09 5.65 -7.14
N ASN A 210 -1.23 6.95 -6.84
CA ASN A 210 -2.13 7.84 -7.57
C ASN A 210 -1.74 7.96 -9.05
N GLN A 211 -0.45 8.07 -9.33
CA GLN A 211 0.05 8.09 -10.70
C GLN A 211 -0.24 6.78 -11.45
N ARG A 212 -0.12 5.63 -10.79
CA ARG A 212 -0.50 4.33 -11.38
C ARG A 212 -2.00 4.26 -11.66
N LEU A 213 -2.85 4.76 -10.75
CA LEU A 213 -4.30 4.81 -10.95
C LEU A 213 -4.65 5.64 -12.20
N VAL A 214 -4.15 6.86 -12.28
CA VAL A 214 -4.38 7.77 -13.42
C VAL A 214 -3.93 7.14 -14.73
N ARG A 215 -2.73 6.53 -14.77
CA ARG A 215 -2.23 5.84 -15.96
C ARG A 215 -3.12 4.66 -16.36
N SER A 216 -3.49 3.79 -15.41
CA SER A 216 -4.31 2.62 -15.71
C SER A 216 -5.70 2.97 -16.28
N VAL A 217 -6.38 3.96 -15.69
CA VAL A 217 -7.68 4.42 -16.18
C VAL A 217 -7.53 5.16 -17.52
N GLY A 218 -6.46 5.96 -17.66
CA GLY A 218 -6.11 6.62 -18.91
C GLY A 218 -5.86 5.62 -20.05
N ASP A 219 -5.16 4.51 -19.77
CA ASP A 219 -4.91 3.44 -20.74
C ASP A 219 -6.21 2.74 -21.15
N HIS A 220 -7.09 2.43 -20.19
CA HIS A 220 -8.41 1.85 -20.49
C HIS A 220 -9.27 2.79 -21.37
N LEU A 221 -9.25 4.10 -21.08
CA LEU A 221 -9.91 5.12 -21.90
C LEU A 221 -9.31 5.19 -23.30
N ALA A 222 -7.98 5.17 -23.42
CA ALA A 222 -7.29 5.20 -24.71
C ALA A 222 -7.62 3.97 -25.57
N VAL A 223 -7.67 2.77 -24.97
CA VAL A 223 -8.10 1.55 -25.66
C VAL A 223 -9.54 1.67 -26.14
N TYR A 224 -10.44 2.17 -25.30
CA TYR A 224 -11.85 2.35 -25.66
C TYR A 224 -12.02 3.31 -26.86
N HIS A 225 -11.36 4.47 -26.84
CA HIS A 225 -11.44 5.46 -27.92
C HIS A 225 -10.84 4.98 -29.24
N ARG A 226 -9.89 4.04 -29.23
CA ARG A 226 -9.32 3.44 -30.46
C ARG A 226 -10.28 2.47 -31.15
N LEU A 227 -11.30 1.95 -30.47
CA LEU A 227 -12.20 0.93 -31.02
C LEU A 227 -13.42 1.56 -31.72
N SER A 228 -13.59 1.25 -33.01
CA SER A 228 -14.66 1.78 -33.88
C SER A 228 -16.04 1.18 -33.62
N GLY A 229 -16.15 0.10 -32.84
CA GLY A 229 -17.41 -0.56 -32.47
C GLY A 229 -17.88 -1.67 -33.40
N LYS A 230 -17.15 -1.95 -34.48
CA LYS A 230 -17.33 -3.13 -35.34
C LYS A 230 -15.98 -3.85 -35.47
N PRO A 231 -15.83 -5.12 -35.03
CA PRO A 231 -16.81 -5.96 -34.33
C PRO A 231 -17.18 -5.44 -32.92
N PRO A 232 -18.38 -5.75 -32.40
CA PRO A 232 -18.88 -5.18 -31.13
C PRO A 232 -18.23 -5.80 -29.88
N THR A 233 -17.70 -7.01 -29.98
CA THR A 233 -17.11 -7.76 -28.86
C THR A 233 -15.95 -7.04 -28.16
N PRO A 234 -14.88 -6.54 -28.84
CA PRO A 234 -13.78 -5.85 -28.18
C PRO A 234 -14.23 -4.51 -27.54
N LYS A 235 -15.14 -3.77 -28.20
CA LYS A 235 -15.63 -2.50 -27.66
C LYS A 235 -16.50 -2.71 -26.41
N LEU A 236 -17.31 -3.76 -26.40
CA LEU A 236 -18.08 -4.17 -25.23
C LEU A 236 -17.17 -4.54 -24.04
N GLN A 237 -16.10 -5.32 -24.28
CA GLN A 237 -15.13 -5.67 -23.23
C GLN A 237 -14.42 -4.44 -22.67
N ALA A 238 -13.97 -3.50 -23.53
CA ALA A 238 -13.39 -2.24 -23.09
C ALA A 238 -14.38 -1.39 -22.28
N GLN A 239 -15.64 -1.33 -22.70
CA GLN A 239 -16.70 -0.61 -21.96
C GLN A 239 -16.99 -1.27 -20.59
N GLN A 240 -16.99 -2.61 -20.51
CA GLN A 240 -17.14 -3.32 -19.24
C GLN A 240 -16.00 -3.01 -18.27
N ARG A 241 -14.77 -2.86 -18.78
CA ARG A 241 -13.61 -2.45 -17.97
C ARG A 241 -13.79 -1.04 -17.41
N LEU A 242 -14.20 -0.08 -18.25
CA LEU A 242 -14.50 1.29 -17.80
C LEU A 242 -15.64 1.32 -16.76
N ARG A 243 -16.68 0.50 -16.92
CA ARG A 243 -17.76 0.37 -15.91
C ARG A 243 -17.23 -0.18 -14.58
N ALA A 244 -16.27 -1.11 -14.61
CA ALA A 244 -15.64 -1.59 -13.39
C ALA A 244 -14.82 -0.50 -12.70
N ASP A 245 -14.07 0.31 -13.47
CA ASP A 245 -13.31 1.44 -12.94
C ASP A 245 -14.22 2.53 -12.34
N SER A 246 -15.30 2.90 -13.03
CA SER A 246 -16.29 3.86 -12.54
C SER A 246 -16.90 3.42 -11.20
N ARG A 247 -17.33 2.15 -11.09
CA ARG A 247 -17.85 1.61 -9.83
C ARG A 247 -16.84 1.69 -8.69
N LEU A 248 -15.57 1.40 -8.96
CA LEU A 248 -14.50 1.45 -7.96
C LEU A 248 -14.21 2.90 -7.52
N LEU A 249 -14.22 3.86 -8.45
CA LEU A 249 -14.05 5.28 -8.14
C LEU A 249 -15.24 5.84 -7.33
N ASP A 250 -16.47 5.49 -7.72
CA ASP A 250 -17.69 5.86 -6.99
C ASP A 250 -17.71 5.27 -5.58
N ASP A 251 -17.22 4.04 -5.45
CA ASP A 251 -17.13 3.37 -4.17
C ASP A 251 -16.19 4.10 -3.22
N TRP A 252 -15.03 4.52 -3.72
CA TRP A 252 -14.07 5.33 -2.96
C TRP A 252 -14.59 6.73 -2.66
N LEU A 253 -15.40 7.32 -3.53
CA LEU A 253 -16.05 8.60 -3.26
C LEU A 253 -17.06 8.50 -2.11
N ARG A 254 -17.82 7.39 -2.03
CA ARG A 254 -18.85 7.18 -0.99
C ARG A 254 -18.29 6.68 0.34
N ARG A 255 -17.37 5.70 0.31
CA ARG A 255 -16.82 5.04 1.51
C ARG A 255 -15.51 5.64 2.01
N GLY A 256 -14.92 6.54 1.22
CA GLY A 256 -13.59 7.11 1.49
C GLY A 256 -12.49 6.34 0.77
N GLU A 257 -11.44 7.08 0.41
CA GLU A 257 -10.32 6.55 -0.36
C GLU A 257 -9.39 5.65 0.49
N PRO A 258 -8.84 4.56 -0.08
CA PRO A 258 -7.89 3.70 0.62
C PRO A 258 -6.63 4.45 1.06
N LEU A 259 -6.05 4.08 2.22
CA LEU A 259 -4.84 4.70 2.82
C LEU A 259 -3.70 4.92 1.82
N ARG A 260 -3.51 3.99 0.88
CA ARG A 260 -2.45 4.03 -0.13
C ARG A 260 -2.57 5.16 -1.16
N TYR A 261 -3.71 5.86 -1.22
CA TYR A 261 -3.95 7.01 -2.09
C TYR A 261 -4.17 8.32 -1.33
N ARG A 262 -4.20 8.27 0.02
CA ARG A 262 -4.49 9.40 0.92
C ARG A 262 -3.34 10.41 0.98
N LEU A 263 -3.36 11.27 1.99
CA LEU A 263 -2.41 12.38 2.21
C LEU A 263 -2.68 13.59 1.30
N GLY A 264 -3.95 13.77 0.88
CA GLY A 264 -4.37 14.90 0.04
C GLY A 264 -3.92 14.80 -1.43
N LEU A 265 -3.36 13.65 -1.83
CA LEU A 265 -2.83 13.42 -3.18
C LEU A 265 -3.80 12.67 -4.10
N TYR A 266 -5.00 12.30 -3.63
CA TYR A 266 -5.95 11.51 -4.39
C TYR A 266 -6.44 12.22 -5.65
N GLN A 267 -6.33 11.56 -6.81
CA GLN A 267 -6.73 12.12 -8.11
C GLN A 267 -7.94 11.40 -8.73
N GLY A 268 -8.44 10.32 -8.12
CA GLY A 268 -9.48 9.48 -8.74
C GLY A 268 -10.80 10.22 -8.99
N GLY A 269 -11.16 11.18 -8.14
CA GLY A 269 -12.37 12.00 -8.33
C GLY A 269 -12.38 12.82 -9.63
N ARG A 270 -11.20 13.19 -10.16
CA ARG A 270 -11.11 13.92 -11.44
C ARG A 270 -11.35 13.03 -12.65
N LEU A 271 -11.23 11.71 -12.51
CA LEU A 271 -11.36 10.73 -13.60
C LEU A 271 -12.82 10.34 -13.87
N ILE A 272 -13.67 10.41 -12.84
CA ILE A 272 -15.10 10.04 -12.90
C ILE A 272 -15.82 10.61 -14.13
N PRO A 273 -15.83 11.94 -14.37
CA PRO A 273 -16.61 12.51 -15.49
C PRO A 273 -16.12 12.02 -16.86
N PHE A 274 -14.81 11.78 -17.01
CA PHE A 274 -14.24 11.28 -18.27
C PHE A 274 -14.63 9.82 -18.53
N VAL A 275 -14.63 9.00 -17.48
CA VAL A 275 -15.03 7.59 -17.57
C VAL A 275 -16.53 7.48 -17.86
N GLU A 276 -17.36 8.27 -17.18
CA GLU A 276 -18.81 8.30 -17.41
C GLU A 276 -19.16 8.76 -18.83
N ALA A 277 -18.51 9.81 -19.32
CA ALA A 277 -18.68 10.28 -20.69
C ALA A 277 -18.37 9.17 -21.71
N ALA A 278 -17.25 8.45 -21.52
CA ALA A 278 -16.88 7.35 -22.38
C ALA A 278 -17.88 6.18 -22.33
N ILE A 279 -18.40 5.83 -21.15
CA ILE A 279 -19.40 4.76 -21.01
C ILE A 279 -20.70 5.11 -21.74
N ASN A 280 -21.12 6.38 -21.71
CA ASN A 280 -22.37 6.85 -22.30
C ASN A 280 -22.31 7.06 -23.82
N ASP A 281 -21.11 7.14 -24.40
CA ASP A 281 -20.88 7.42 -25.84
C ASP A 281 -21.34 6.29 -26.78
N TRP A 282 -21.40 5.03 -26.31
CA TRP A 282 -21.72 3.89 -27.17
C TRP A 282 -22.63 2.87 -26.49
N ALA A 283 -23.62 2.36 -27.22
CA ALA A 283 -24.47 1.25 -26.80
C ALA A 283 -24.29 0.05 -27.76
N PRO A 284 -24.19 -1.19 -27.23
CA PRO A 284 -24.12 -2.37 -28.06
C PRO A 284 -25.41 -2.55 -28.88
N PRO A 285 -25.33 -3.04 -30.12
CA PRO A 285 -26.52 -3.36 -30.90
C PRO A 285 -27.36 -4.42 -30.17
N PRO A 286 -28.70 -4.33 -30.22
CA PRO A 286 -29.56 -5.30 -29.56
C PRO A 286 -29.21 -6.72 -30.05
N PRO A 287 -29.17 -7.73 -29.16
CA PRO A 287 -28.91 -9.09 -29.57
C PRO A 287 -29.94 -9.51 -30.63
N PRO A 288 -29.53 -10.25 -31.68
CA PRO A 288 -30.48 -10.75 -32.66
C PRO A 288 -31.56 -11.56 -31.94
N ARG A 289 -32.83 -11.31 -32.28
CA ARG A 289 -33.97 -12.01 -31.67
C ARG A 289 -33.71 -13.52 -31.77
N PRO A 290 -33.95 -14.30 -30.70
CA PRO A 290 -33.77 -15.74 -30.76
C PRO A 290 -34.66 -16.28 -31.89
N VAL A 291 -34.04 -16.71 -32.98
CA VAL A 291 -34.73 -17.46 -34.02
C VAL A 291 -34.98 -18.83 -33.41
N ILE A 292 -36.16 -19.02 -32.83
CA ILE A 292 -36.65 -20.33 -32.39
C ILE A 292 -36.75 -21.16 -33.67
N LYS A 293 -35.70 -21.92 -33.99
CA LYS A 293 -35.80 -23.00 -34.96
C LYS A 293 -36.66 -24.06 -34.29
N GLN A 294 -37.98 -23.99 -34.46
CA GLN A 294 -38.87 -25.11 -34.15
C GLN A 294 -38.42 -26.29 -35.02
N VAL A 295 -37.67 -27.21 -34.42
CA VAL A 295 -37.46 -28.53 -34.99
C VAL A 295 -38.78 -29.25 -34.85
N VAL A 296 -39.66 -29.11 -35.84
CA VAL A 296 -40.82 -29.99 -35.99
C VAL A 296 -40.26 -31.39 -36.25
N GLN A 297 -40.11 -32.19 -35.19
CA GLN A 297 -39.83 -33.60 -35.34
C GLN A 297 -41.03 -34.21 -36.09
N GLY A 298 -40.81 -34.69 -37.31
CA GLY A 298 -41.84 -35.37 -38.08
C GLY A 298 -42.37 -36.61 -37.34
N PRO A 299 -43.59 -37.08 -37.69
CA PRO A 299 -44.24 -38.19 -36.99
C PRO A 299 -43.34 -39.44 -36.99
N GLN A 300 -43.14 -40.03 -35.80
CA GLN A 300 -42.40 -41.27 -35.67
C GLN A 300 -43.24 -42.42 -36.24
N THR A 301 -42.70 -43.10 -37.26
CA THR A 301 -43.32 -44.26 -37.89
C THR A 301 -42.61 -45.54 -37.44
N ILE A 302 -43.35 -46.44 -36.79
CA ILE A 302 -42.87 -47.76 -36.39
C ILE A 302 -43.26 -48.73 -37.51
N ARG A 303 -42.26 -49.37 -38.14
CA ARG A 303 -42.50 -50.33 -39.24
C ARG A 303 -42.45 -51.76 -38.70
N LEU A 304 -43.48 -52.54 -38.99
CA LEU A 304 -43.54 -53.97 -38.66
C LEU A 304 -43.56 -54.80 -39.95
N ASP A 305 -42.74 -55.84 -39.98
CA ASP A 305 -42.67 -56.76 -41.11
C ASP A 305 -43.92 -57.68 -41.13
N SER A 306 -44.64 -57.71 -42.26
CA SER A 306 -45.86 -58.53 -42.39
C SER A 306 -45.55 -60.03 -42.41
N MET A 307 -44.33 -60.46 -42.78
CA MET A 307 -43.94 -61.87 -42.80
C MET A 307 -43.77 -62.45 -41.40
N ALA A 308 -43.39 -61.60 -40.44
CA ALA A 308 -43.34 -61.95 -39.03
C ALA A 308 -44.75 -62.04 -38.41
N LEU A 309 -45.71 -61.30 -38.98
CA LEU A 309 -47.08 -61.21 -38.47
C LEU A 309 -48.05 -62.23 -39.12
N PHE A 310 -47.93 -62.52 -40.42
CA PHE A 310 -48.92 -63.26 -41.20
C PHE A 310 -48.29 -64.30 -42.13
N ASP A 311 -49.02 -65.38 -42.42
CA ASP A 311 -48.66 -66.31 -43.49
C ASP A 311 -49.01 -65.73 -44.88
N THR A 312 -48.42 -66.30 -45.93
CA THR A 312 -48.66 -65.89 -47.32
C THR A 312 -50.15 -66.00 -47.66
N GLY A 313 -50.71 -64.95 -48.28
CA GLY A 313 -52.14 -64.87 -48.62
C GLY A 313 -53.12 -64.79 -47.44
N LYS A 314 -52.67 -64.85 -46.18
CA LYS A 314 -53.54 -64.81 -45.00
C LYS A 314 -53.49 -63.46 -44.28
N SER A 315 -54.58 -63.14 -43.57
CA SER A 315 -54.72 -62.00 -42.66
C SER A 315 -54.88 -62.41 -41.19
N THR A 316 -54.65 -63.69 -40.86
CA THR A 316 -54.67 -64.19 -39.47
C THR A 316 -53.28 -64.09 -38.86
N LEU A 317 -53.17 -63.48 -37.68
CA LEU A 317 -51.91 -63.30 -36.97
C LEU A 317 -51.30 -64.64 -36.54
N LYS A 318 -49.98 -64.79 -36.70
CA LYS A 318 -49.24 -65.98 -36.22
C LYS A 318 -49.11 -65.96 -34.70
N PRO A 319 -49.06 -67.12 -34.01
CA PRO A 319 -48.81 -67.17 -32.57
C PRO A 319 -47.52 -66.44 -32.12
N GLY A 320 -46.46 -66.49 -32.93
CA GLY A 320 -45.18 -65.80 -32.66
C GLY A 320 -45.19 -64.28 -32.86
N SER A 321 -46.25 -63.72 -33.46
CA SER A 321 -46.37 -62.28 -33.76
C SER A 321 -46.65 -61.43 -32.50
N THR A 322 -47.21 -62.05 -31.47
CA THR A 322 -47.62 -61.44 -30.20
C THR A 322 -46.50 -60.62 -29.56
N LYS A 323 -45.25 -61.13 -29.55
CA LYS A 323 -44.10 -60.44 -28.95
C LYS A 323 -43.77 -59.11 -29.65
N LEU A 324 -43.88 -59.07 -30.98
CA LEU A 324 -43.61 -57.85 -31.76
C LEU A 324 -44.72 -56.80 -31.60
N LEU A 325 -45.97 -57.27 -31.48
CA LEU A 325 -47.11 -56.39 -31.28
C LEU A 325 -47.15 -55.80 -29.86
N VAL A 326 -46.74 -56.56 -28.83
CA VAL A 326 -46.58 -56.05 -27.45
C VAL A 326 -45.54 -54.93 -27.40
N ASN A 327 -44.38 -55.10 -28.05
CA ASN A 327 -43.34 -54.06 -28.06
C ASN A 327 -43.82 -52.77 -28.73
N SER A 328 -44.59 -52.90 -29.82
CA SER A 328 -45.21 -51.75 -30.50
C SER A 328 -46.26 -51.07 -29.60
N LEU A 329 -47.07 -51.86 -28.91
CA LEU A 329 -48.10 -51.36 -27.99
C LEU A 329 -47.51 -50.56 -26.82
N LEU A 330 -46.37 -50.97 -26.27
CA LEU A 330 -45.67 -50.21 -25.22
C LEU A 330 -45.22 -48.83 -25.72
N GLY A 331 -44.69 -48.76 -26.95
CA GLY A 331 -44.29 -47.49 -27.58
C GLY A 331 -45.47 -46.55 -27.85
N ILE A 332 -46.65 -47.11 -28.14
CA ILE A 332 -47.89 -46.36 -28.35
C ILE A 332 -48.45 -45.85 -27.01
N LYS A 333 -48.52 -46.69 -25.97
CA LYS A 333 -49.00 -46.29 -24.63
C LYS A 333 -48.15 -45.21 -23.98
N ALA A 334 -46.88 -45.09 -24.35
CA ALA A 334 -46.00 -44.01 -23.90
C ALA A 334 -46.39 -42.61 -24.45
N LYS A 335 -47.34 -42.53 -25.40
CA LYS A 335 -47.76 -41.28 -26.06
C LYS A 335 -49.29 -41.16 -26.12
N PRO A 336 -49.97 -40.87 -25.00
CA PRO A 336 -51.43 -40.67 -24.98
C PRO A 336 -51.85 -39.46 -25.83
N GLY A 337 -52.99 -39.56 -26.52
CA GLY A 337 -53.56 -38.46 -27.32
C GLY A 337 -53.06 -38.36 -28.77
N TRP A 338 -52.40 -39.39 -29.31
CA TRP A 338 -51.98 -39.45 -30.71
C TRP A 338 -52.88 -40.41 -31.50
N LEU A 339 -53.22 -40.07 -32.75
CA LEU A 339 -53.93 -40.97 -33.66
C LEU A 339 -52.96 -42.09 -34.11
N ILE A 340 -53.41 -43.34 -33.96
CA ILE A 340 -52.67 -44.53 -34.38
C ILE A 340 -53.11 -44.89 -35.80
N VAL A 341 -52.25 -44.64 -36.78
CA VAL A 341 -52.53 -45.00 -38.18
C VAL A 341 -51.87 -46.35 -38.48
N VAL A 342 -52.69 -47.37 -38.79
CA VAL A 342 -52.23 -48.71 -39.17
C VAL A 342 -52.39 -48.90 -40.67
N ALA A 343 -51.28 -48.95 -41.39
CA ALA A 343 -51.23 -49.04 -42.83
C ALA A 343 -50.70 -50.41 -43.30
N GLY A 344 -51.52 -51.17 -44.03
CA GLY A 344 -51.13 -52.44 -44.62
C GLY A 344 -50.60 -52.30 -46.04
N HIS A 345 -49.54 -53.04 -46.37
CA HIS A 345 -48.94 -53.09 -47.71
C HIS A 345 -48.74 -54.54 -48.18
N THR A 346 -48.85 -54.75 -49.49
CA THR A 346 -48.52 -56.03 -50.16
C THR A 346 -47.37 -55.83 -51.15
N ASP A 347 -46.82 -56.93 -51.66
CA ASP A 347 -46.02 -56.89 -52.88
C ASP A 347 -46.93 -56.75 -54.11
N SER A 348 -46.32 -56.63 -55.29
CA SER A 348 -47.02 -56.52 -56.57
C SER A 348 -47.48 -57.85 -57.16
N ILE A 349 -47.44 -58.95 -56.39
CA ILE A 349 -47.87 -60.27 -56.89
C ILE A 349 -49.37 -60.42 -56.65
N GLY A 350 -50.12 -60.74 -57.71
CA GLY A 350 -51.58 -60.94 -57.65
C GLY A 350 -52.36 -59.75 -58.22
N ASN A 351 -53.70 -59.80 -58.06
CA ASN A 351 -54.60 -58.76 -58.55
C ASN A 351 -54.68 -57.59 -57.55
N ASP A 352 -54.61 -56.36 -58.05
CA ASP A 352 -54.68 -55.11 -57.26
C ASP A 352 -55.88 -55.08 -56.31
N LYS A 353 -57.07 -55.50 -56.77
CA LYS A 353 -58.28 -55.52 -55.93
C LYS A 353 -58.14 -56.50 -54.75
N SER A 354 -57.52 -57.65 -54.98
CA SER A 354 -57.25 -58.64 -53.94
C SER A 354 -56.18 -58.17 -52.96
N ASN A 355 -55.14 -57.52 -53.47
CA ASN A 355 -54.03 -56.97 -52.68
C ASN A 355 -54.48 -55.81 -51.79
N GLN A 356 -55.38 -54.97 -52.30
CA GLN A 356 -56.03 -53.92 -51.54
C GLN A 356 -56.88 -54.48 -50.39
N GLN A 357 -57.69 -55.51 -50.64
CA GLN A 357 -58.49 -56.14 -49.60
C GLN A 357 -57.62 -56.88 -48.57
N LEU A 358 -56.56 -57.57 -49.02
CA LEU A 358 -55.66 -58.31 -48.14
C LEU A 358 -54.86 -57.38 -47.22
N SER A 359 -54.34 -56.26 -47.76
CA SER A 359 -53.64 -55.26 -46.95
C SER A 359 -54.56 -54.60 -45.92
N LEU A 360 -55.80 -54.28 -46.29
CA LEU A 360 -56.79 -53.74 -45.36
C LEU A 360 -57.09 -54.73 -44.23
N LYS A 361 -57.42 -55.99 -44.57
CA LYS A 361 -57.71 -57.04 -43.57
C LYS A 361 -56.53 -57.30 -42.62
N ARG A 362 -55.29 -57.20 -43.12
CA ARG A 362 -54.09 -57.33 -42.27
C ARG A 362 -53.95 -56.16 -41.30
N ALA A 363 -54.20 -54.95 -41.76
CA ALA A 363 -54.17 -53.76 -40.92
C ALA A 363 -55.30 -53.80 -39.86
N GLU A 364 -56.49 -54.28 -40.23
CA GLU A 364 -57.61 -54.54 -39.32
C GLU A 364 -57.25 -55.60 -38.26
N ALA A 365 -56.62 -56.70 -38.65
CA ALA A 365 -56.20 -57.73 -37.70
C ALA A 365 -55.18 -57.21 -36.67
N VAL A 366 -54.29 -56.29 -37.07
CA VAL A 366 -53.36 -55.63 -36.14
C VAL A 366 -54.11 -54.66 -35.20
N ARG A 367 -55.05 -53.86 -35.73
CA ARG A 367 -55.93 -53.00 -34.92
C ARG A 367 -56.71 -53.83 -33.90
N ASP A 368 -57.39 -54.88 -34.33
CA ASP A 368 -58.25 -55.71 -33.49
C ASP A 368 -57.44 -56.37 -32.37
N TRP A 369 -56.25 -56.89 -32.70
CA TRP A 369 -55.35 -57.41 -31.68
C TRP A 369 -54.94 -56.35 -30.64
N MET A 370 -54.64 -55.11 -31.09
CA MET A 370 -54.27 -54.01 -30.19
C MET A 370 -55.44 -53.49 -29.34
N ARG A 371 -56.66 -53.51 -29.88
CA ARG A 371 -57.89 -53.23 -29.13
C ARG A 371 -58.10 -54.28 -28.04
N ASP A 372 -58.12 -55.55 -28.44
CA ASP A 372 -58.53 -56.66 -27.57
C ASP A 372 -57.47 -57.00 -26.50
N THR A 373 -56.18 -56.85 -26.82
CA THR A 373 -55.07 -57.15 -25.89
C THR A 373 -54.55 -55.89 -25.17
N GLY A 374 -54.67 -54.73 -25.82
CA GLY A 374 -54.03 -53.49 -25.35
C GLY A 374 -54.95 -52.50 -24.66
N ASP A 375 -56.26 -52.74 -24.63
CA ASP A 375 -57.26 -51.83 -24.06
C ASP A 375 -57.17 -50.42 -24.66
N VAL A 376 -57.02 -50.37 -26.00
CA VAL A 376 -56.98 -49.13 -26.76
C VAL A 376 -58.33 -48.96 -27.46
N PRO A 377 -59.06 -47.85 -27.23
CA PRO A 377 -60.35 -47.61 -27.87
C PRO A 377 -60.27 -47.64 -29.39
N GLU A 378 -61.31 -48.13 -30.05
CA GLU A 378 -61.38 -48.16 -31.51
C GLU A 378 -61.25 -46.76 -32.14
N SER A 379 -61.72 -45.72 -31.44
CA SER A 379 -61.59 -44.31 -31.84
C SER A 379 -60.15 -43.77 -31.87
N CYS A 380 -59.17 -44.53 -31.38
CA CYS A 380 -57.75 -44.21 -31.50
C CYS A 380 -57.14 -44.61 -32.85
N PHE A 381 -57.82 -45.45 -33.64
CA PHE A 381 -57.23 -46.08 -34.81
C PHE A 381 -57.78 -45.52 -36.13
N ALA A 382 -56.88 -45.29 -37.08
CA ALA A 382 -57.21 -45.14 -38.49
C ALA A 382 -56.55 -46.29 -39.27
N VAL A 383 -57.35 -47.13 -39.91
CA VAL A 383 -56.87 -48.32 -40.63
C VAL A 383 -56.93 -48.07 -42.13
N GLN A 384 -55.82 -48.33 -42.83
CA GLN A 384 -55.74 -48.14 -44.28
C GLN A 384 -55.02 -49.32 -44.95
N GLY A 385 -55.65 -49.89 -45.99
CA GLY A 385 -54.96 -50.75 -46.94
C GLY A 385 -54.39 -49.91 -48.09
N TYR A 386 -53.15 -50.16 -48.50
CA TYR A 386 -52.55 -49.54 -49.69
C TYR A 386 -52.25 -50.54 -50.81
N GLY A 387 -52.46 -51.85 -50.58
CA GLY A 387 -52.06 -52.89 -51.53
C GLY A 387 -50.60 -52.73 -51.96
N ALA A 388 -50.34 -52.87 -53.26
CA ALA A 388 -49.02 -52.71 -53.85
C ALA A 388 -48.66 -51.25 -54.21
N SER A 389 -49.55 -50.28 -53.98
CA SER A 389 -49.43 -48.91 -54.52
C SER A 389 -48.31 -48.06 -53.91
N ARG A 390 -47.72 -48.50 -52.79
CA ARG A 390 -46.65 -47.80 -52.06
C ARG A 390 -45.48 -48.73 -51.72
N PRO A 391 -44.70 -49.17 -52.72
CA PRO A 391 -43.53 -50.01 -52.49
C PRO A 391 -42.40 -49.19 -51.83
N VAL A 392 -41.66 -49.82 -50.92
CA VAL A 392 -40.47 -49.24 -50.27
C VAL A 392 -39.18 -49.85 -50.83
N ALA A 393 -39.26 -51.00 -51.47
CA ALA A 393 -38.17 -51.65 -52.19
C ALA A 393 -38.62 -52.16 -53.56
N SER A 394 -37.67 -52.53 -54.42
CA SER A 394 -38.00 -53.09 -55.74
C SER A 394 -38.81 -54.38 -55.60
N ASN A 395 -39.90 -54.52 -56.36
CA ASN A 395 -40.67 -55.78 -56.41
C ASN A 395 -40.00 -56.87 -57.27
N GLU A 396 -38.89 -56.55 -57.93
CA GLU A 396 -38.19 -57.48 -58.83
C GLU A 396 -37.43 -58.56 -58.05
N THR A 397 -36.92 -58.24 -56.85
CA THR A 397 -36.18 -59.20 -56.01
C THR A 397 -37.08 -59.84 -54.94
N PRO A 398 -36.86 -61.12 -54.58
CA PRO A 398 -37.56 -61.77 -53.47
C PRO A 398 -37.45 -60.98 -52.14
N GLU A 399 -36.29 -60.38 -51.90
CA GLU A 399 -35.97 -59.60 -50.70
C GLU A 399 -36.75 -58.27 -50.69
N GLY A 400 -36.82 -57.58 -51.83
CA GLY A 400 -37.59 -56.34 -51.94
C GLY A 400 -39.11 -56.57 -51.84
N ARG A 401 -39.61 -57.69 -52.37
CA ARG A 401 -40.99 -58.13 -52.14
C ARG A 401 -41.27 -58.43 -50.66
N ALA A 402 -40.33 -59.03 -49.95
CA ALA A 402 -40.46 -59.24 -48.50
C ALA A 402 -40.61 -57.92 -47.75
N GLN A 403 -39.80 -56.91 -48.07
CA GLN A 403 -39.91 -55.58 -47.46
C GLN A 403 -41.21 -54.84 -47.81
N ASN A 404 -41.78 -55.10 -48.99
CA ASN A 404 -43.05 -54.51 -49.40
C ASN A 404 -44.27 -55.14 -48.70
N ARG A 405 -44.17 -56.39 -48.27
CA ARG A 405 -45.14 -57.04 -47.38
C ARG A 405 -44.91 -56.55 -45.95
N ARG A 406 -45.47 -55.39 -45.60
CA ARG A 406 -45.31 -54.77 -44.26
C ARG A 406 -46.60 -54.17 -43.72
N VAL A 407 -46.64 -53.97 -42.41
CA VAL A 407 -47.65 -53.16 -41.73
C VAL A 407 -46.93 -52.02 -41.02
N GLU A 408 -47.29 -50.79 -41.33
CA GLU A 408 -46.72 -49.61 -40.67
C GLU A 408 -47.69 -49.08 -39.63
N ILE A 409 -47.16 -48.71 -38.45
CA ILE A 409 -47.89 -48.04 -37.40
C ILE A 409 -47.29 -46.66 -37.21
N SER A 410 -48.06 -45.62 -37.51
CA SER A 410 -47.62 -44.24 -37.41
C SER A 410 -48.40 -43.52 -36.34
N LEU A 411 -47.71 -42.72 -35.52
CA LEU A 411 -48.35 -41.86 -34.53
C LEU A 411 -48.42 -40.45 -35.10
N VAL A 412 -49.63 -39.92 -35.21
CA VAL A 412 -49.87 -38.54 -35.66
C VAL A 412 -50.50 -37.73 -34.52
N PRO A 413 -49.95 -36.55 -34.17
CA PRO A 413 -50.55 -35.73 -33.12
C PRO A 413 -51.88 -35.16 -33.64
N GLN A 414 -52.98 -35.56 -33.01
CA GLN A 414 -54.32 -35.06 -33.36
C GLN A 414 -55.10 -34.78 -32.08
N LYS A 415 -55.60 -33.56 -31.93
CA LYS A 415 -56.19 -33.02 -30.69
C LYS A 415 -57.42 -33.79 -30.17
N ASP A 416 -58.02 -34.67 -30.97
CA ASP A 416 -59.29 -35.34 -30.67
C ASP A 416 -59.26 -36.87 -30.89
N ALA A 417 -58.08 -37.48 -31.11
CA ALA A 417 -57.97 -38.94 -31.26
C ALA A 417 -58.13 -39.65 -29.91
N CYS A 418 -58.73 -40.84 -29.89
CA CYS A 418 -59.03 -41.65 -28.68
C CYS A 418 -60.20 -41.22 -27.79
N LEU A 419 -61.00 -40.23 -28.19
CA LEU A 419 -62.22 -39.89 -27.45
C LEU A 419 -63.20 -41.08 -27.48
N THR A 420 -63.52 -41.63 -26.32
CA THR A 420 -64.59 -42.63 -26.18
C THR A 420 -65.94 -41.91 -26.35
N PRO A 421 -66.89 -42.42 -27.14
CA PRO A 421 -68.23 -41.86 -27.17
C PRO A 421 -68.91 -42.16 -25.83
N GLY A 422 -68.75 -41.26 -24.85
CA GLY A 422 -69.24 -41.51 -23.49
C GLY A 422 -68.86 -40.54 -22.38
N THR A 423 -68.01 -39.54 -22.60
CA THR A 423 -67.80 -38.46 -21.61
C THR A 423 -67.62 -37.12 -22.32
N ALA A 424 -68.73 -36.60 -22.81
CA ALA A 424 -68.91 -35.17 -22.98
C ALA A 424 -69.51 -34.60 -21.68
N ASN A 425 -68.95 -33.47 -21.24
CA ASN A 425 -69.40 -32.51 -20.22
C ASN A 425 -68.57 -32.51 -18.93
N THR A 426 -67.70 -31.51 -18.78
CA THR A 426 -68.06 -30.28 -18.05
C THR A 426 -66.98 -29.18 -18.18
N SER A 427 -67.46 -27.96 -18.49
CA SER A 427 -66.90 -26.62 -18.23
C SER A 427 -65.50 -26.29 -18.76
N GLY A 428 -65.29 -25.41 -19.74
CA GLY A 428 -66.16 -24.33 -20.21
C GLY A 428 -66.18 -23.14 -19.26
N ALA A 429 -65.22 -22.23 -19.47
CA ALA A 429 -65.25 -20.78 -19.23
C ALA A 429 -65.57 -20.26 -17.81
N GLU A 430 -64.64 -19.50 -17.23
CA GLU A 430 -64.95 -18.12 -16.80
C GLU A 430 -63.69 -17.26 -16.61
N THR A 431 -63.84 -16.02 -17.09
CA THR A 431 -62.93 -14.88 -17.16
C THR A 431 -62.91 -14.05 -15.87
N ASN A 432 -61.88 -13.19 -15.77
CA ASN A 432 -61.72 -11.95 -14.97
C ASN A 432 -60.57 -12.08 -13.96
N GLY A 433 -59.54 -11.22 -13.91
CA GLY A 433 -59.50 -9.80 -14.23
C GLY A 433 -59.51 -9.00 -12.92
N LEU A 434 -58.44 -8.20 -12.71
CA LEU A 434 -58.27 -7.10 -11.72
C LEU A 434 -57.57 -7.43 -10.38
N LYS A 435 -56.32 -6.94 -10.22
CA LYS A 435 -56.03 -5.73 -9.41
C LYS A 435 -54.55 -5.31 -9.48
N SER A 436 -54.40 -4.02 -9.73
CA SER A 436 -53.23 -3.16 -9.53
C SER A 436 -52.91 -2.97 -8.05
N GLU A 437 -51.63 -2.77 -7.71
CA GLU A 437 -51.25 -1.94 -6.57
C GLU A 437 -49.91 -1.25 -6.85
N THR A 438 -50.02 0.06 -6.95
CA THR A 438 -48.97 1.07 -6.81
C THR A 438 -48.76 1.36 -5.33
N GLU A 439 -47.51 1.34 -4.89
CA GLU A 439 -46.95 2.29 -3.91
C GLU A 439 -45.47 2.52 -4.23
#